data_AF-A0A521KWS8-F1
#
_entry.id   AF-A0A521KWS8-F1
#
_cell.length_a   1.000
_cell.length_b   1.000
_cell.length_c   1.000
_cell.angle_alpha   90.00
_cell.angle_beta   90.00
_cell.angle_gamma   90.00
#
_symmetry.space_group_name_H-M   'P 1'
#
loop_
_entity.id
_entity.type
_entity.pdbx_description
1 polymer ?
#
loop_
_entity_poly.entity_id
_entity_poly.type
_entity_poly.pdbx_seq_one_letter_code
_entity_poly.pdbx_strand_id
1 'polypeptide(L)'
;MAKDTTPIEEFRRVTATTMRAVSRKEVNVSFVPDGGSLLGSEARITVPARDLPVEDVSRVRGEADSMALKMRHHDRKTHLRRVPRGETARAIFEAVEQVRVEALGARRMAGVADNLSALWR
;
A
#
# COMPACT_ATOMS: atom_id res chain seq x y z
N MET A 1 -21.57 -0.71 23.89
CA MET A 1 -20.45 0.03 24.52
C MET A 1 -19.38 0.20 23.46
N ALA A 2 -19.19 1.42 22.96
CA ALA A 2 -18.08 1.70 22.04
C ALA A 2 -16.78 1.53 22.84
N LYS A 3 -15.89 0.68 22.35
CA LYS A 3 -14.57 0.50 22.95
C LYS A 3 -13.84 1.83 22.79
N ASP A 4 -13.43 2.49 23.88
CA ASP A 4 -12.58 3.68 23.85
C ASP A 4 -11.31 3.31 23.06
N THR A 5 -11.32 3.61 21.78
CA THR A 5 -10.28 3.23 20.84
C THR A 5 -9.36 4.43 20.75
N THR A 6 -8.07 4.26 21.03
CA THR A 6 -7.11 5.37 20.92
C THR A 6 -7.07 5.88 19.46
N PRO A 7 -6.72 7.16 19.21
CA PRO A 7 -6.65 7.69 17.85
C PRO A 7 -5.80 6.84 16.90
N ILE A 8 -4.68 6.30 17.40
CA ILE A 8 -3.81 5.41 16.62
C ILE A 8 -4.45 4.06 16.30
N GLU A 9 -5.21 3.46 17.22
CA GLU A 9 -5.94 2.22 16.96
C GLU A 9 -7.07 2.43 15.95
N GLU A 10 -7.75 3.58 16.03
CA GLU A 10 -8.76 3.96 15.05
C GLU A 10 -8.14 4.16 13.68
N PHE A 11 -7.04 4.90 13.59
CA PHE A 11 -6.29 5.11 12.34
C PHE A 11 -5.85 3.78 11.70
N ARG A 12 -5.30 2.86 12.50
CA ARG A 12 -4.92 1.52 12.04
C ARG A 12 -6.12 0.74 11.51
N ARG A 13 -7.24 0.76 12.26
CA ARG A 13 -8.48 0.06 11.90
C ARG A 13 -9.03 0.57 10.57
N VAL A 14 -9.20 1.89 10.42
CA VAL A 14 -9.74 2.46 9.18
C VAL A 14 -8.81 2.25 8.01
N THR A 15 -7.49 2.36 8.21
CA THR A 15 -6.49 2.10 7.17
C THR A 15 -6.56 0.66 6.67
N ALA A 16 -6.64 -0.31 7.57
CA ALA A 16 -6.78 -1.72 7.20
C ALA A 16 -8.09 -2.00 6.45
N THR A 17 -9.21 -1.41 6.88
CA THR A 17 -10.50 -1.57 6.20
C THR A 17 -10.49 -0.96 4.80
N THR A 18 -9.94 0.24 4.64
CA THR A 18 -9.77 0.89 3.34
C THR A 18 -8.88 0.06 2.42
N MET A 19 -7.79 -0.51 2.93
CA MET A 19 -6.90 -1.38 2.14
C MET A 19 -7.64 -2.60 1.57
N ARG A 20 -8.50 -3.25 2.37
CA ARG A 20 -9.34 -4.37 1.90
C ARG A 20 -10.34 -3.92 0.83
N ALA A 21 -11.00 -2.79 1.04
CA ALA A 21 -11.95 -2.24 0.09
C ALA A 21 -11.30 -1.87 -1.25
N VAL A 22 -10.14 -1.20 -1.21
CA VAL A 22 -9.40 -0.78 -2.40
C VAL A 22 -8.86 -2.00 -3.15
N SER A 23 -8.26 -2.96 -2.46
CA SER A 23 -7.69 -4.18 -3.07
C SER A 23 -8.74 -5.12 -3.64
N ARG A 24 -9.98 -5.09 -3.11
CA ARG A 24 -11.05 -6.05 -3.41
C ARG A 24 -10.65 -7.49 -3.12
N LYS A 25 -9.87 -7.67 -2.05
CA LYS A 25 -9.35 -8.96 -1.56
C LYS A 25 -9.52 -9.03 -0.06
N GLU A 26 -9.56 -10.25 0.46
CA GLU A 26 -9.34 -10.47 1.88
C GLU A 26 -7.85 -10.34 2.17
N VAL A 27 -7.50 -9.33 2.96
CA VAL A 27 -6.12 -8.98 3.30
C VAL A 27 -5.96 -9.02 4.82
N ASN A 28 -4.92 -9.73 5.25
CA ASN A 28 -4.44 -9.75 6.62
C ASN A 28 -3.49 -8.57 6.81
N VAL A 29 -3.98 -7.50 7.42
CA VAL A 29 -3.21 -6.26 7.63
C VAL A 29 -2.65 -6.25 9.04
N SER A 30 -1.36 -6.00 9.15
CA SER A 30 -0.64 -5.84 10.42
C SER A 30 0.22 -4.58 10.38
N PHE A 31 0.43 -3.96 11.55
CA PHE A 31 1.24 -2.76 11.68
C PHE A 31 2.53 -3.11 12.43
N VAL A 32 3.67 -2.81 11.82
CA VAL A 32 5.00 -3.16 12.33
C VAL A 32 5.88 -1.92 12.52
N PRO A 33 6.82 -1.92 13.49
CA PRO A 33 7.71 -0.78 13.70
C PRO A 33 8.62 -0.46 12.52
N ASP A 34 9.02 -1.48 11.76
CA ASP A 34 9.98 -1.35 10.67
C ASP A 34 9.65 -2.33 9.54
N GLY A 35 9.88 -1.87 8.30
CA GLY A 35 9.79 -2.69 7.08
C GLY A 35 8.36 -3.00 6.60
N GLY A 36 7.88 -2.17 5.68
CA GLY A 36 6.75 -2.49 4.82
C GLY A 36 6.95 -3.75 4.00
N SER A 37 5.97 -4.65 3.97
CA SER A 37 6.02 -5.78 3.05
C SER A 37 4.64 -6.29 2.64
N LEU A 38 4.60 -6.87 1.44
CA LEU A 38 3.41 -7.48 0.87
C LEU A 38 3.75 -8.87 0.36
N LEU A 39 3.12 -9.90 0.94
CA LEU A 39 3.30 -11.29 0.56
C LEU A 39 1.95 -11.98 0.43
N GLY A 40 1.53 -12.28 -0.81
CA GLY A 40 0.24 -12.93 -1.05
C GLY A 40 -0.92 -12.05 -0.55
N SER A 41 -1.63 -12.51 0.47
CA SER A 41 -2.71 -11.78 1.16
C SER A 41 -2.29 -11.15 2.49
N GLU A 42 -1.00 -11.20 2.85
CA GLU A 42 -0.46 -10.58 4.06
C GLU A 42 0.18 -9.23 3.73
N ALA A 43 -0.26 -8.20 4.43
CA ALA A 43 0.27 -6.85 4.35
C ALA A 43 0.82 -6.42 5.72
N ARG A 44 2.10 -6.04 5.74
CA ARG A 44 2.76 -5.41 6.88
C ARG A 44 2.99 -3.96 6.50
N ILE A 45 2.37 -3.06 7.27
CA ILE A 45 2.44 -1.61 7.06
C ILE A 45 3.24 -1.02 8.22
N THR A 46 4.05 -0.01 7.94
CA THR A 46 4.81 0.69 8.98
C THR A 46 3.84 1.39 9.94
N VAL A 47 4.15 1.34 11.22
CA VAL A 47 3.34 1.99 12.25
C VAL A 47 3.63 3.51 12.26
N PRO A 48 2.62 4.38 12.35
CA PRO A 48 2.85 5.80 12.58
C PRO A 48 3.24 6.08 14.03
N ALA A 49 3.85 7.24 14.29
CA ALA A 49 4.02 7.74 15.65
C ALA A 49 2.66 7.92 16.38
N ARG A 50 2.69 7.85 17.73
CA ARG A 50 1.48 7.82 18.57
C ARG A 50 0.64 9.09 18.49
N ASP A 51 1.29 10.22 18.28
CA ASP A 51 0.71 11.55 18.11
C ASP A 51 0.17 11.81 16.69
N LEU A 52 0.32 10.85 15.77
CA LEU A 52 -0.15 10.90 14.39
C LEU A 52 0.28 12.18 13.63
N PRO A 53 1.59 12.47 13.51
CA PRO A 53 2.06 13.56 12.66
C PRO A 53 1.54 13.39 11.24
N VAL A 54 1.20 14.51 10.58
CA VAL A 54 0.60 14.48 9.24
C VAL A 54 1.49 13.73 8.24
N GLU A 55 2.81 13.93 8.29
CA GLU A 55 3.76 13.25 7.41
C GLU A 55 3.75 11.73 7.59
N ASP A 56 3.77 11.25 8.84
CA ASP A 56 3.68 9.83 9.16
C ASP A 56 2.36 9.22 8.69
N VAL A 57 1.25 9.91 8.97
CA VAL A 57 -0.09 9.49 8.56
C VAL A 57 -0.16 9.37 7.04
N SER A 58 0.29 10.39 6.30
CA SER A 58 0.31 10.40 4.85
C SER A 58 1.19 9.29 4.28
N ARG A 59 2.37 9.04 4.86
CA ARG A 59 3.27 7.97 4.42
C ARG A 59 2.67 6.59 4.64
N VAL A 60 2.08 6.34 5.81
CA VAL A 60 1.39 5.07 6.14
C VAL A 60 0.18 4.85 5.23
N ARG A 61 -0.58 5.90 4.93
CA ARG A 61 -1.69 5.83 3.97
C ARG A 61 -1.21 5.55 2.55
N GLY A 62 -0.13 6.20 2.11
CA GLY A 62 0.49 5.97 0.80
C GLY A 62 0.98 4.54 0.64
N GLU A 63 1.68 4.01 1.64
CA GLU A 63 2.13 2.62 1.68
C GLU A 63 0.96 1.63 1.57
N ALA A 64 -0.10 1.83 2.37
CA ALA A 64 -1.29 1.00 2.35
C ALA A 64 -1.99 1.01 0.97
N ASP A 65 -2.15 2.19 0.39
CA ASP A 65 -2.84 2.35 -0.90
C ASP A 65 -2.00 1.78 -2.05
N SER A 66 -0.67 1.97 -2.05
CA SER A 66 0.26 1.38 -3.01
C SER A 66 0.18 -0.17 -3.00
N MET A 67 0.24 -0.77 -1.81
CA MET A 67 0.09 -2.23 -1.65
C MET A 67 -1.29 -2.71 -2.12
N ALA A 68 -2.37 -2.00 -1.77
CA ALA A 68 -3.73 -2.37 -2.18
C ALA A 68 -3.91 -2.33 -3.70
N LEU A 69 -3.37 -1.31 -4.37
CA LEU A 69 -3.40 -1.18 -5.82
C LEU A 69 -2.61 -2.27 -6.51
N LYS A 70 -1.43 -2.62 -5.97
CA LYS A 70 -0.65 -3.76 -6.44
C LYS A 70 -1.45 -5.05 -6.36
N MET A 71 -2.08 -5.35 -5.23
CA MET A 71 -2.94 -6.53 -5.08
C MET A 71 -4.10 -6.56 -6.08
N ARG A 72 -4.68 -5.39 -6.39
CA ARG A 72 -5.83 -5.29 -7.29
C ARG A 72 -5.45 -5.43 -8.76
N HIS A 73 -4.31 -4.89 -9.17
CA HIS A 73 -4.01 -4.64 -10.58
C HIS A 73 -2.79 -5.41 -11.10
N HIS A 74 -2.00 -6.04 -10.23
CA HIS A 74 -0.87 -6.86 -10.60
C HIS A 74 -1.27 -8.33 -10.81
N ASP A 75 -0.87 -8.91 -11.94
CA ASP A 75 -0.99 -10.34 -12.19
C ASP A 75 0.40 -11.00 -12.16
N ARG A 76 0.69 -11.73 -11.07
CA ARG A 76 2.02 -12.31 -10.83
C ARG A 76 2.43 -13.33 -11.91
N LYS A 77 1.48 -14.12 -12.42
CA LYS A 77 1.77 -15.13 -13.44
C LYS A 77 2.22 -14.50 -14.75
N THR A 78 1.54 -13.44 -15.17
CA THR A 78 1.86 -12.67 -16.38
C THR A 78 3.13 -11.88 -16.21
N HIS A 79 3.34 -11.28 -15.03
CA HIS A 79 4.57 -10.55 -14.73
C HIS A 79 5.80 -11.46 -14.83
N LEU A 80 5.77 -12.64 -14.18
CA LEU A 80 6.88 -13.61 -14.23
C LEU A 80 7.19 -14.12 -15.64
N ARG A 81 6.16 -14.24 -16.50
CA ARG A 81 6.35 -14.61 -17.92
C ARG A 81 6.99 -13.51 -18.77
N ARG A 82 6.86 -12.25 -18.36
CA ARG A 82 7.30 -11.08 -19.14
C ARG A 82 8.56 -10.43 -18.59
N VAL A 83 8.98 -10.80 -17.37
CA VAL A 83 10.16 -10.22 -16.73
C VAL A 83 11.39 -10.44 -17.64
N PRO A 84 12.17 -9.39 -17.95
CA PRO A 84 13.37 -9.53 -18.76
C PRO A 84 14.50 -10.24 -17.99
N ARG A 85 15.48 -10.72 -18.74
CA ARG A 85 16.75 -11.22 -18.19
C ARG A 85 17.69 -10.04 -17.90
N GLY A 86 18.60 -10.24 -16.94
CA GLY A 86 19.53 -9.19 -16.48
C GLY A 86 18.93 -8.37 -15.35
N GLU A 87 19.79 -8.03 -14.38
CA GLU A 87 19.40 -7.36 -13.14
C GLU A 87 18.81 -5.97 -13.39
N THR A 88 19.51 -5.13 -14.14
CA THR A 88 19.06 -3.76 -14.46
C THR A 88 17.73 -3.75 -15.21
N ALA A 89 17.57 -4.61 -16.21
CA ALA A 89 16.34 -4.68 -16.99
C ALA A 89 15.16 -5.15 -16.11
N ARG A 90 15.39 -6.09 -15.20
CA ARG A 90 14.38 -6.54 -14.23
C ARG A 90 13.99 -5.41 -13.27
N ALA A 91 14.96 -4.69 -12.71
CA ALA A 91 14.69 -3.57 -11.80
C ALA A 91 13.83 -2.49 -12.48
N ILE A 92 14.15 -2.12 -13.73
CA ILE A 92 13.34 -1.18 -14.51
C ILE A 92 11.93 -1.73 -14.74
N PHE A 93 11.80 -3.00 -15.11
CA PHE A 93 10.51 -3.63 -15.36
C PHE A 93 9.63 -3.68 -14.10
N GLU A 94 10.21 -3.99 -12.94
CA GLU A 94 9.52 -3.98 -11.65
C GLU A 94 9.07 -2.57 -11.25
N ALA A 95 9.93 -1.57 -11.42
CA ALA A 95 9.59 -0.17 -11.14
C ALA A 95 8.45 0.33 -12.05
N VAL A 96 8.51 0.05 -13.35
CA VAL A 96 7.44 0.44 -14.30
C VAL A 96 6.13 -0.28 -13.98
N GLU A 97 6.17 -1.55 -13.57
CA GLU A 97 4.97 -2.26 -13.15
C GLU A 97 4.35 -1.64 -11.89
N GLN A 98 5.18 -1.23 -10.91
CA GLN A 98 4.72 -0.52 -9.72
C GLN A 98 4.00 0.79 -10.10
N VAL A 99 4.62 1.59 -10.97
CA VAL A 99 4.02 2.84 -11.48
C VAL A 99 2.71 2.56 -12.22
N ARG A 100 2.63 1.49 -13.01
CA ARG A 100 1.43 1.14 -13.76
C ARG A 100 0.24 0.87 -12.84
N VAL A 101 0.42 0.08 -11.78
CA VAL A 101 -0.68 -0.25 -10.85
C VAL A 101 -1.12 0.97 -10.05
N GLU A 102 -0.18 1.84 -9.67
CA GLU A 102 -0.44 3.08 -8.95
C GLU A 102 -1.18 4.11 -9.80
N ALA A 103 -0.72 4.31 -11.05
CA ALA A 103 -1.35 5.23 -11.99
C ALA A 103 -2.81 4.84 -12.30
N LEU A 104 -3.12 3.54 -12.39
CA LEU A 104 -4.49 3.07 -12.58
C LEU A 104 -5.42 3.47 -11.43
N GLY A 105 -4.91 3.43 -10.20
CA GLY A 105 -5.64 3.85 -9.00
C GLY A 105 -5.78 5.37 -8.89
N ALA A 106 -4.65 6.08 -8.99
CA ALA A 106 -4.57 7.53 -8.86
C ALA A 106 -5.49 8.26 -9.86
N ARG A 107 -5.61 7.75 -11.09
CA ARG A 107 -6.52 8.30 -12.12
C ARG A 107 -8.00 8.28 -11.73
N ARG A 108 -8.40 7.42 -10.79
CA ARG A 108 -9.81 7.24 -10.40
C ARG A 108 -10.10 7.73 -8.98
N MET A 109 -9.07 7.99 -8.17
CA MET A 109 -9.18 8.26 -6.75
C MET A 109 -8.19 9.36 -6.38
N ALA A 110 -8.66 10.61 -6.36
CA ALA A 110 -7.82 11.78 -6.09
C ALA A 110 -7.07 11.68 -4.74
N GLY A 111 -7.76 11.29 -3.67
CA GLY A 111 -7.11 11.10 -2.37
C GLY A 111 -6.04 9.99 -2.36
N VAL A 112 -6.18 8.97 -3.20
CA VAL A 112 -5.11 7.96 -3.38
C VAL A 112 -3.93 8.56 -4.13
N ALA A 113 -4.16 9.44 -5.11
CA ALA A 113 -3.09 10.16 -5.79
C ALA A 113 -2.29 11.04 -4.82
N ASP A 114 -2.96 11.70 -3.88
CA ASP A 114 -2.32 12.51 -2.85
C ASP A 114 -1.48 11.64 -1.89
N ASN A 115 -2.03 10.52 -1.42
CA ASN A 115 -1.31 9.58 -0.55
C ASN A 115 -0.07 8.98 -1.25
N LEU A 116 -0.18 8.59 -2.51
CA LEU A 116 0.94 8.10 -3.30
C LEU A 116 2.00 9.19 -3.51
N SER A 117 1.58 10.43 -3.73
CA SER A 117 2.50 11.58 -3.85
C SER A 117 3.28 11.81 -2.56
N ALA A 118 2.67 11.60 -1.39
CA ALA A 118 3.36 11.69 -0.12
C ALA A 118 4.32 10.52 0.15
N LEU A 119 4.08 9.34 -0.43
CA LEU A 119 4.95 8.17 -0.28
C LEU A 119 6.28 8.32 -1.05
N TRP A 120 6.23 8.93 -2.24
CA TRP A 120 7.36 9.01 -3.17
C TRP A 120 8.14 10.33 -3.15
N ARG A 121 7.73 11.28 -2.30
CA ARG A 121 8.47 12.50 -2.02
C ARG A 121 9.55 12.23 -0.96
#